data_AF-A0AAX0IZZ2-F1
#
_entry.id   AF-A0AAX0IZZ2-F1
#
_cell.length_a   1.000
_cell.length_b   1.000
_cell.length_c   1.000
_cell.angle_alpha   90.00
_cell.angle_beta   90.00
_cell.angle_gamma   90.00
#
_symmetry.space_group_name_H-M   'P 1'
#
loop_
_entity.id
_entity.type
_entity.pdbx_description
1 polymer ?
#
loop_
_entity_poly.entity_id
_entity_poly.type
_entity_poly.pdbx_seq_one_letter_code
_entity_poly.pdbx_strand_id
1 'polypeptide(L)'
;MDIRNGHPLIVIAAPEKAGGMTASIPTLITGIGTLNAAITLSRALADAHSRGHRPTRIINAGTAGSLIPSCSGIFEIDHVIKHDFDHETLTAITGRPFANRIDLFAHSGACCW
;
A
#
# COMPACT_ATOMS: atom_id res chain seq x y z
N MET A 1 16.43 -9.35 1.29
CA MET A 1 15.18 -9.64 2.02
C MET A 1 14.53 -10.87 1.42
N ASP A 2 14.07 -11.79 2.25
CA ASP A 2 13.51 -13.07 1.82
C ASP A 2 11.98 -13.04 1.87
N ILE A 3 11.36 -12.82 0.70
CA ILE A 3 9.91 -13.00 0.54
C ILE A 3 9.66 -14.50 0.52
N ARG A 4 9.00 -15.02 1.56
CA ARG A 4 8.78 -16.45 1.76
C ARG A 4 7.44 -16.91 1.20
N ASN A 5 7.41 -18.11 0.65
CA ASN A 5 6.16 -18.79 0.29
C ASN A 5 5.30 -19.04 1.53
N GLY A 6 3.98 -18.89 1.40
CA GLY A 6 3.04 -19.19 2.48
C GLY A 6 2.91 -18.12 3.56
N HIS A 7 3.66 -17.00 3.48
CA HIS A 7 3.63 -15.94 4.48
C HIS A 7 3.17 -14.59 3.90
N PRO A 8 2.51 -13.73 4.70
CA PRO A 8 2.25 -12.36 4.29
C PRO A 8 3.54 -11.53 4.26
N LEU A 9 3.52 -10.49 3.44
CA LEU A 9 4.57 -9.48 3.33
C LEU A 9 4.04 -8.16 3.88
N ILE A 10 4.63 -7.66 4.96
CA ILE A 10 4.39 -6.30 5.43
C ILE A 10 5.21 -5.33 4.58
N VAL A 11 4.60 -4.21 4.18
CA VAL A 11 5.25 -3.14 3.45
C VAL A 11 5.09 -1.85 4.26
N ILE A 12 6.20 -1.19 4.57
CA ILE A 12 6.22 0.06 5.34
C ILE A 12 7.09 1.10 4.65
N ALA A 13 6.74 2.38 4.80
CA ALA A 13 7.50 3.47 4.19
C ALA A 13 8.83 3.75 4.90
N ALA A 14 8.86 3.67 6.23
CA ALA A 14 10.01 4.07 7.06
C ALA A 14 10.18 3.15 8.29
N PRO A 15 11.42 2.86 8.73
CA PRO A 15 11.70 1.93 9.83
C PRO A 15 11.09 2.35 11.17
N GLU A 16 11.00 3.65 11.46
CA GLU A 16 10.44 4.19 12.71
C GLU A 16 8.94 3.88 12.85
N LYS A 17 8.30 3.49 11.76
CA LYS A 17 6.88 3.12 11.68
C LYS A 17 6.65 1.62 11.81
N ALA A 18 7.70 0.83 12.03
CA ALA A 18 7.64 -0.63 12.10
C ALA A 18 7.02 -1.20 13.39
N GLY A 19 6.92 -0.42 14.48
CA GLY A 19 6.20 -0.79 15.70
C GLY A 19 6.38 -2.25 16.16
N GLY A 20 7.63 -2.74 16.28
CA GLY A 20 7.93 -4.13 16.68
C GLY A 20 7.50 -5.24 15.71
N MET A 21 6.73 -4.94 14.66
CA MET A 21 6.20 -5.90 13.67
C MET A 21 7.30 -6.58 12.84
N THR A 22 8.45 -5.94 12.70
CA THR A 22 9.58 -6.41 11.90
C THR A 22 10.28 -7.65 12.47
N ALA A 23 10.03 -8.03 13.72
CA ALA A 23 10.72 -9.13 14.38
C ALA A 23 10.20 -10.53 13.98
N SER A 24 8.94 -10.64 13.51
CA SER A 24 8.27 -11.94 13.31
C SER A 24 7.66 -12.15 11.92
N ILE A 25 7.50 -11.08 11.11
CA ILE A 25 6.86 -11.15 9.79
C ILE A 25 7.78 -10.53 8.73
N PRO A 26 7.94 -11.14 7.54
CA PRO A 26 8.69 -10.55 6.44
C PRO A 26 8.23 -9.11 6.17
N THR A 27 9.14 -8.14 6.32
CA THR A 27 8.82 -6.71 6.24
C THR A 27 9.73 -5.98 5.27
N LEU A 28 9.15 -5.33 4.27
CA LEU A 28 9.84 -4.56 3.23
C LEU A 28 9.73 -3.07 3.54
N ILE A 29 10.87 -2.40 3.64
CA ILE A 29 10.94 -0.95 3.75
C ILE A 29 11.09 -0.37 2.35
N THR A 30 10.13 0.46 1.92
CA THR A 30 10.14 1.00 0.55
C THR A 30 10.84 2.35 0.42
N GLY A 31 10.92 3.11 1.52
CA GLY A 31 11.14 4.56 1.47
C GLY A 31 9.82 5.32 1.33
N ILE A 32 9.86 6.63 1.63
CA ILE A 32 8.70 7.52 1.60
C ILE A 32 8.35 7.90 0.16
N GLY A 33 7.05 7.96 -0.15
CA GLY A 33 6.51 8.47 -1.41
C GLY A 33 6.16 7.38 -2.44
N THR A 34 5.30 7.76 -3.39
CA THR A 34 4.69 6.84 -4.36
C THR A 34 5.73 6.11 -5.23
N LEU A 35 6.75 6.83 -5.72
CA LEU A 35 7.75 6.24 -6.61
C LEU A 35 8.62 5.21 -5.89
N ASN A 36 9.07 5.54 -4.67
CA ASN A 36 9.84 4.63 -3.82
C ASN A 36 9.03 3.37 -3.49
N ALA A 37 7.75 3.54 -3.10
CA ALA A 37 6.82 2.43 -2.87
C ALA A 37 6.68 1.54 -4.11
N ALA A 38 6.35 2.13 -5.26
CA ALA A 38 6.11 1.41 -6.51
C ALA A 38 7.35 0.65 -6.99
N ILE A 39 8.50 1.31 -7.07
CA ILE A 39 9.74 0.73 -7.60
C ILE A 39 10.25 -0.37 -6.67
N THR A 40 10.36 -0.08 -5.36
CA THR A 40 10.94 -1.03 -4.40
C THR A 40 10.08 -2.28 -4.26
N LEU A 41 8.75 -2.13 -4.15
CA LEU A 41 7.84 -3.26 -4.05
C LEU A 41 7.82 -4.09 -5.34
N SER A 42 7.74 -3.45 -6.51
CA SER A 42 7.70 -4.16 -7.80
C SER A 42 8.97 -4.96 -8.04
N ARG A 43 10.15 -4.37 -7.76
CA ARG A 43 11.43 -5.08 -7.87
C ARG A 43 11.51 -6.27 -6.93
N ALA A 44 11.14 -6.08 -5.66
CA ALA A 44 11.16 -7.16 -4.68
C ALA A 44 10.24 -8.33 -5.07
N LEU A 45 9.04 -8.04 -5.57
CA LEU A 45 8.09 -9.05 -6.02
C LEU A 45 8.57 -9.76 -7.30
N ALA A 46 9.12 -9.02 -8.27
CA ALA A 46 9.67 -9.62 -9.49
C ALA A 46 10.85 -10.56 -9.17
N ASP A 47 11.75 -10.12 -8.29
CA ASP A 47 12.89 -10.92 -7.82
C ASP A 47 12.44 -12.16 -7.05
N ALA A 48 11.39 -12.05 -6.23
CA ALA A 48 10.83 -13.20 -5.52
C ALA A 48 10.18 -14.19 -6.50
N HIS A 49 9.40 -13.66 -7.46
CA HIS A 49 8.71 -14.45 -8.46
C HIS A 49 9.67 -15.25 -9.34
N SER A 50 10.80 -14.65 -9.77
CA SER A 50 11.82 -15.35 -10.57
C SER A 50 12.49 -16.51 -9.82
N ARG A 51 12.44 -16.50 -8.48
CA ARG A 51 12.91 -17.58 -7.60
C ARG A 51 11.80 -18.55 -7.18
N GLY A 52 10.60 -18.47 -7.76
CA GLY A 52 9.47 -19.33 -7.39
C GLY A 52 8.83 -18.99 -6.04
N HIS A 53 9.05 -17.77 -5.54
CA HIS A 53 8.46 -17.29 -4.29
C HIS A 53 7.31 -16.30 -4.53
N ARG A 54 6.26 -16.39 -3.71
CA ARG A 54 5.10 -15.49 -3.73
C ARG A 54 4.52 -15.33 -2.31
N PRO A 55 4.29 -14.09 -1.84
CA PRO A 55 3.61 -13.87 -0.56
C PRO A 55 2.13 -14.25 -0.68
N THR A 56 1.52 -14.68 0.43
CA THR A 56 0.08 -14.99 0.47
C THR A 56 -0.77 -13.71 0.44
N ARG A 57 -0.23 -12.61 0.96
CA ARG A 57 -0.85 -11.28 0.99
C ARG A 57 0.22 -10.19 1.11
N ILE A 58 -0.04 -9.03 0.53
CA ILE A 58 0.74 -7.81 0.75
C ILE A 58 -0.08 -6.91 1.68
N ILE A 59 0.54 -6.45 2.77
CA ILE A 59 -0.10 -5.59 3.77
C ILE A 59 0.70 -4.30 3.84
N ASN A 60 0.14 -3.21 3.29
CA ASN A 60 0.71 -1.88 3.47
C ASN A 60 0.31 -1.37 4.86
N ALA A 61 1.30 -1.06 5.70
CA ALA A 61 1.10 -0.59 7.05
C ALA A 61 1.88 0.71 7.29
N GLY A 62 1.29 1.62 8.06
CA GLY A 62 1.91 2.87 8.41
C GLY A 62 0.92 3.84 9.06
N THR A 63 1.43 5.01 9.42
CA THR A 63 0.60 6.11 9.93
C THR A 63 0.07 6.95 8.79
N ALA A 64 -1.17 7.40 8.89
CA ALA A 64 -1.76 8.40 8.01
C ALA A 64 -2.29 9.59 8.84
N GLY A 65 -2.28 10.79 8.26
CA GLY A 65 -2.86 11.99 8.87
C GLY A 65 -4.34 12.12 8.54
N SER A 66 -5.20 12.26 9.55
CA SER A 66 -6.65 12.25 9.36
C SER A 66 -7.18 13.61 8.94
N LEU A 67 -8.13 13.62 7.99
CA LEU A 67 -8.93 14.81 7.65
C LEU A 67 -10.15 14.99 8.58
N ILE A 68 -10.49 13.97 9.37
CA ILE A 68 -11.57 13.99 10.34
C ILE A 68 -10.95 14.10 11.76
N PRO A 69 -11.18 15.19 12.51
CA PRO A 69 -10.52 15.41 13.80
C PRO A 69 -10.74 14.31 14.83
N SER A 70 -11.89 13.63 14.79
CA SER A 70 -12.24 12.55 15.70
C SER A 70 -11.72 11.16 15.27
N CYS A 71 -11.09 11.04 14.10
CA CYS A 71 -10.57 9.77 13.60
C CYS A 71 -9.13 9.58 14.08
N SER A 72 -8.97 8.70 15.08
CA SER A 72 -7.70 8.31 15.67
C SER A 72 -7.76 6.82 16.06
N GLY A 73 -6.68 6.09 15.85
CA GLY A 73 -6.60 4.65 16.11
C GLY A 73 -5.98 3.87 14.94
N ILE A 74 -6.30 2.59 14.88
CA ILE A 74 -5.89 1.67 13.81
C ILE A 74 -7.11 1.41 12.94
N PHE A 75 -6.95 1.56 11.63
CA PHE A 75 -8.01 1.38 10.65
C PHE A 75 -7.54 0.47 9.53
N GLU A 76 -8.45 -0.38 9.03
CA GLU A 76 -8.26 -1.06 7.77
C GLU A 76 -8.75 -0.14 6.64
N ILE A 77 -7.94 0.00 5.60
CA ILE A 77 -8.27 0.84 4.45
C ILE A 77 -9.19 0.08 3.50
N ASP A 78 -10.35 0.65 3.19
CA ASP A 78 -11.34 0.07 2.27
C ASP A 78 -11.14 0.52 0.82
N HIS A 79 -10.54 1.68 0.58
CA HIS A 79 -10.16 2.17 -0.74
C HIS A 79 -9.04 3.20 -0.66
N VAL A 80 -8.35 3.41 -1.77
CA VAL A 80 -7.34 4.46 -1.91
C VAL A 80 -7.59 5.29 -3.17
N ILE A 81 -7.30 6.58 -3.09
CA ILE A 81 -7.36 7.53 -4.20
C ILE A 81 -5.99 8.17 -4.41
N LYS A 82 -5.56 8.34 -5.66
CA LYS A 82 -4.34 9.08 -5.98
C LYS A 82 -4.66 10.57 -6.20
N HIS A 83 -4.60 11.36 -5.12
CA HIS A 83 -5.00 12.78 -5.16
C HIS A 83 -4.15 13.66 -6.10
N ASP A 84 -2.91 13.27 -6.40
CA ASP A 84 -2.02 13.99 -7.33
C ASP A 84 -2.21 13.56 -8.81
N PHE A 85 -3.18 12.69 -9.10
CA PHE A 85 -3.54 12.24 -10.45
C PHE A 85 -4.82 12.91 -10.91
N ASP A 86 -4.69 13.91 -11.79
CA ASP A 86 -5.81 14.66 -12.36
C ASP A 86 -6.54 13.88 -13.46
N HIS A 87 -7.30 12.88 -13.02
CA HIS A 87 -8.09 12.02 -13.89
C HIS A 87 -9.22 12.76 -14.63
N GLU A 88 -9.72 13.88 -14.08
CA GLU A 88 -10.81 14.66 -14.69
C GLU A 88 -10.30 15.39 -15.94
N THR A 89 -9.17 16.10 -15.82
CA THR A 89 -8.53 16.78 -16.96
C THR A 89 -8.14 15.78 -18.04
N LEU A 90 -7.56 14.63 -17.67
CA LEU A 90 -7.22 13.57 -18.63
C LEU A 90 -8.47 13.04 -19.35
N THR A 91 -9.59 12.90 -18.64
CA THR A 91 -10.86 12.48 -19.23
C THR A 91 -11.39 13.54 -20.20
N ALA A 92 -11.34 14.82 -19.84
CA ALA A 92 -11.80 15.92 -20.68
C ALA A 92 -11.00 16.04 -22.00
N ILE A 93 -9.68 15.84 -21.95
CA ILE A 93 -8.80 15.95 -23.12
C ILE A 93 -8.91 14.72 -24.04
N THR A 94 -9.03 13.53 -23.46
CA THR A 94 -8.98 12.27 -24.23
C THR A 94 -10.35 11.72 -24.61
N GLY A 95 -11.43 12.19 -23.98
CA GLY A 95 -12.77 11.61 -24.08
C GLY A 95 -12.90 10.22 -23.46
N ARG A 96 -11.92 9.78 -22.65
CA ARG A 96 -11.87 8.44 -22.06
C ARG A 96 -11.71 8.52 -20.54
N PRO A 97 -12.49 7.75 -19.75
CA PRO A 97 -12.36 7.78 -18.30
C PRO A 97 -11.07 7.08 -17.84
N PHE A 98 -10.42 7.67 -16.83
CA PHE A 98 -9.30 7.07 -16.10
C PHE A 98 -9.70 6.81 -14.65
N ALA A 99 -9.54 5.57 -14.18
CA ALA A 99 -9.84 5.23 -12.79
C ALA A 99 -8.80 5.85 -11.84
N ASN A 100 -9.26 6.54 -10.79
CA ASN A 100 -8.41 7.09 -9.73
C ASN A 100 -8.67 6.46 -8.36
N ARG A 101 -9.58 5.49 -8.28
CA ARG A 101 -9.97 4.80 -7.06
C ARG A 101 -9.62 3.33 -7.18
N ILE A 102 -9.02 2.79 -6.12
CA ILE A 102 -8.77 1.35 -5.97
C ILE A 102 -9.51 0.91 -4.72
N ASP A 103 -10.56 0.11 -4.89
CA ASP A 103 -11.27 -0.52 -3.79
C ASP A 103 -10.49 -1.75 -3.29
N LEU A 104 -10.39 -1.87 -1.97
CA LEU A 104 -9.78 -2.97 -1.24
C LEU A 104 -10.89 -3.79 -0.57
N PHE A 105 -10.73 -5.11 -0.53
CA PHE A 105 -11.67 -6.01 0.14
C PHE A 105 -11.53 -5.92 1.67
N ALA A 106 -11.90 -4.79 2.27
CA ALA A 106 -11.94 -4.62 3.73
C ALA A 106 -13.27 -5.15 4.30
N HIS A 107 -13.21 -5.82 5.46
CA HIS A 107 -14.41 -6.24 6.18
C HIS A 107 -14.96 -5.04 6.97
N SER A 108 -16.01 -4.40 6.45
CA SER A 108 -16.92 -3.44 7.09
C SER A 108 -16.38 -2.63 8.30
N GLY A 109 -16.01 -1.37 8.06
CA GLY A 109 -15.73 -0.37 9.08
C GLY A 109 -15.18 0.93 8.49
N ALA A 110 -16.03 1.74 7.85
CA ALA A 110 -15.58 2.88 7.06
C ALA A 110 -15.18 4.10 7.92
N CYS A 111 -13.91 4.51 7.81
CA CYS A 111 -13.50 5.90 7.91
C CYS A 111 -12.71 6.23 6.65
N CYS A 112 -13.21 7.14 5.82
CA CYS A 112 -12.57 7.50 4.55
C CYS A 112 -11.22 8.21 4.81
N TRP A 113 -10.20 7.83 4.04
CA TRP A 113 -8.87 8.45 3.98
C TRP A 113 -8.61 9.00 2.58
#